data_AF-A0A961A1J5-F1
#
_entry.id   AF-A0A961A1J5-F1
#
_cell.length_a   1.000
_cell.length_b   1.000
_cell.length_c   1.000
_cell.angle_alpha   90.00
_cell.angle_beta   90.00
_cell.angle_gamma   90.00
#
_symmetry.space_group_name_H-M   'P 1'
#
loop_
_entity.id
_entity.type
_entity.pdbx_description
1 polymer ?
#
loop_
_entity_poly.entity_id
_entity_poly.type
_entity_poly.pdbx_seq_one_letter_code
_entity_poly.pdbx_strand_id
1 'polypeptide(L)'
;MRLQEKWLDYLYDELSLEEKLSFEQLLKEDSDLKEDLQAWQHLLKLTDQSLPQLKVPKALTQKVLNQIGLHHSWSYRLKEFLSPLWKGVWVKPAMGAAVALLVVWLVQGNRSLWDTPQVAQSPTEQAGASFASARRNLQYNNQDLFIQDAFNRRKPQFPAMGLFPSFKSRQNQLPRVSLASLGSSSSNFSTSSNLGTSPLVEDKLGQEVELLDVIAEQQIARWKHQNALTLRSVGDCIGAAEQLGDLIQQHPFYPLKIHAMAQRLDCLYQSGEEDKALEELKVLRELSPSLSLVLERRWNS
;
A
#
# COMPACT_ATOMS: atom_id res chain seq x y z
N MET A 1 19.93 8.57 -8.02
CA MET A 1 18.48 8.34 -7.85
C MET A 1 17.93 7.76 -9.14
N ARG A 2 17.28 6.60 -9.09
CA ARG A 2 16.70 5.97 -10.28
C ARG A 2 15.39 6.68 -10.65
N LEU A 3 15.03 6.70 -11.93
CA LEU A 3 13.77 7.30 -12.39
C LEU A 3 12.55 6.64 -11.72
N GLN A 4 12.70 5.34 -11.38
CA GLN A 4 11.79 4.53 -10.58
C GLN A 4 11.78 4.81 -9.06
N GLU A 5 12.58 5.73 -8.56
CA GLU A 5 12.44 6.22 -7.18
C GLU A 5 11.60 7.50 -7.21
N LYS A 6 11.96 8.42 -8.12
CA LYS A 6 11.29 9.72 -8.28
C LYS A 6 9.79 9.66 -8.57
N TRP A 7 9.32 8.70 -9.35
CA TRP A 7 7.87 8.54 -9.62
C TRP A 7 7.06 8.16 -8.38
N LEU A 8 7.62 7.40 -7.44
CA LEU A 8 6.96 6.96 -6.22
C LEU A 8 6.90 8.14 -5.26
N ASP A 9 8.03 8.84 -5.12
CA ASP A 9 8.14 10.07 -4.35
C ASP A 9 7.17 11.14 -4.90
N TYR A 10 6.97 11.21 -6.23
CA TYR A 10 5.98 12.09 -6.85
C TYR A 10 4.53 11.69 -6.53
N LEU A 11 4.22 10.39 -6.51
CA LEU A 11 2.87 9.88 -6.19
C LEU A 11 2.49 10.12 -4.73
N TYR A 12 3.45 10.05 -3.81
CA TYR A 12 3.24 10.30 -2.37
C TYR A 12 3.47 11.76 -1.94
N ASP A 13 3.74 12.67 -2.90
CA ASP A 13 4.03 14.09 -2.67
C ASP A 13 5.26 14.33 -1.75
N GLU A 14 6.26 13.44 -1.85
CA GLU A 14 7.51 13.48 -1.07
C GLU A 14 8.63 14.25 -1.80
N LEU A 15 8.45 14.57 -3.09
CA LEU A 15 9.40 15.38 -3.84
C LEU A 15 9.39 16.85 -3.39
N SER A 16 10.57 17.47 -3.40
CA SER A 16 10.67 18.92 -3.23
C SER A 16 9.98 19.66 -4.39
N LEU A 17 9.60 20.93 -4.19
CA LEU A 17 8.87 21.71 -5.20
C LEU A 17 9.67 21.87 -6.52
N GLU A 18 10.99 22.01 -6.43
CA GLU A 18 11.89 22.09 -7.59
C GLU A 18 11.97 20.75 -8.34
N GLU A 19 12.05 19.64 -7.61
CA GLU A 19 12.04 18.29 -8.19
C GLU A 19 10.69 17.95 -8.82
N LYS A 20 9.59 18.38 -8.21
CA LYS A 20 8.25 18.22 -8.74
C LYS A 20 8.10 18.94 -10.08
N LEU A 21 8.56 20.18 -10.18
CA LEU A 21 8.52 20.95 -11.44
C LEU A 21 9.37 20.32 -12.54
N SER A 22 10.58 19.84 -12.22
CA SER A 22 11.44 19.14 -13.19
C SER A 22 10.85 17.79 -13.61
N PHE A 23 10.20 17.08 -12.71
CA PHE A 23 9.51 15.82 -13.02
C PHE A 23 8.24 16.05 -13.86
N GLU A 24 7.50 17.13 -13.61
CA GLU A 24 6.36 17.53 -14.45
C GLU A 24 6.78 17.93 -15.87
N GLN A 25 7.98 18.48 -16.05
CA GLN A 25 8.55 18.73 -17.38
C GLN A 25 8.88 17.41 -18.07
N LEU A 26 9.52 16.45 -17.37
CA LEU A 26 9.77 15.11 -17.89
C LEU A 26 8.49 14.38 -18.30
N LEU A 27 7.40 14.50 -17.53
CA LEU A 27 6.09 13.92 -17.86
C LEU A 27 5.42 14.56 -19.09
N LYS A 28 5.83 15.77 -19.48
CA LYS A 28 5.36 16.41 -20.73
C LYS A 28 6.15 15.92 -21.94
N GLU A 29 7.40 15.55 -21.73
CA GLU A 29 8.31 15.10 -22.79
C GLU A 29 8.17 13.60 -23.09
N ASP A 30 7.87 12.79 -22.07
CA ASP A 30 7.73 11.34 -22.17
C ASP A 30 6.27 10.90 -21.96
N SER A 31 5.60 10.54 -23.06
CA SER A 31 4.20 10.07 -23.05
C SER A 31 4.03 8.73 -22.35
N ASP A 32 5.01 7.84 -22.47
CA ASP A 32 4.92 6.48 -21.93
C ASP A 32 5.01 6.52 -20.40
N LEU A 33 5.92 7.34 -19.88
CA LEU A 33 6.04 7.61 -18.44
C LEU A 33 4.74 8.19 -17.85
N LYS A 34 4.04 9.02 -18.62
CA LYS A 34 2.76 9.61 -18.20
C LYS A 34 1.64 8.57 -18.16
N GLU A 35 1.58 7.66 -19.13
CA GLU A 35 0.60 6.57 -19.14
C GLU A 35 0.84 5.61 -17.96
N ASP A 36 2.10 5.25 -17.71
CA ASP A 36 2.48 4.45 -16.54
C ASP A 36 2.04 5.12 -15.24
N LEU A 37 2.34 6.42 -15.09
CA LEU A 37 1.95 7.17 -13.90
C LEU A 37 0.43 7.21 -13.70
N GLN A 38 -0.35 7.32 -14.77
CA GLN A 38 -1.82 7.24 -14.71
C GLN A 38 -2.30 5.85 -14.29
N ALA A 39 -1.68 4.77 -14.78
CA ALA A 39 -1.99 3.41 -14.38
C ALA A 39 -1.72 3.19 -12.88
N TRP A 40 -0.61 3.72 -12.36
CA TRP A 40 -0.28 3.66 -10.93
C TRP A 40 -1.24 4.49 -10.07
N GLN A 41 -1.63 5.70 -10.51
CA GLN A 41 -2.67 6.48 -9.83
C GLN A 41 -4.00 5.74 -9.80
N HIS A 42 -4.34 5.02 -10.86
CA HIS A 42 -5.56 4.22 -10.90
C HIS A 42 -5.50 3.04 -9.93
N LEU A 43 -4.36 2.33 -9.87
CA LEU A 43 -4.14 1.27 -8.89
C LEU A 43 -4.21 1.77 -7.45
N LEU A 44 -3.58 2.92 -7.15
CA LEU A 44 -3.64 3.56 -5.84
C LEU A 44 -5.08 3.90 -5.43
N LYS A 45 -5.89 4.43 -6.35
CA LYS A 45 -7.32 4.69 -6.10
C LYS A 45 -8.10 3.42 -5.78
N LEU A 46 -7.82 2.32 -6.49
CA LEU A 46 -8.45 1.03 -6.22
C LEU A 46 -8.04 0.46 -4.86
N THR A 47 -6.76 0.59 -4.49
CA THR A 47 -6.29 0.17 -3.16
C THR A 47 -6.88 1.04 -2.06
N ASP A 48 -7.01 2.35 -2.27
CA ASP A 48 -7.61 3.26 -1.30
C ASP A 48 -9.10 2.96 -1.07
N GLN A 49 -9.83 2.55 -2.10
CA GLN A 49 -11.22 2.10 -1.97
C GLN A 49 -11.37 0.80 -1.18
N SER A 50 -10.32 -0.03 -1.16
CA SER A 50 -10.29 -1.27 -0.38
C SER A 50 -9.84 -1.07 1.08
N LEU A 51 -9.34 0.12 1.44
CA LEU A 51 -9.03 0.44 2.82
C LEU A 51 -10.33 0.57 3.66
N PRO A 52 -10.34 0.12 4.92
CA PRO A 52 -11.50 0.28 5.79
C PRO A 52 -11.82 1.76 5.94
N GLN A 53 -13.01 2.17 5.50
CA GLN A 53 -13.45 3.56 5.58
C GLN A 53 -13.49 4.01 7.04
N LEU A 54 -12.50 4.81 7.44
CA LEU A 54 -12.52 5.49 8.73
C LEU A 54 -13.69 6.49 8.71
N LYS A 55 -14.66 6.30 9.60
CA LYS A 55 -15.77 7.25 9.74
C LYS A 55 -15.21 8.60 10.18
N VAL A 56 -15.19 9.56 9.26
CA VAL A 56 -14.78 10.93 9.56
C VAL A 56 -15.74 11.50 10.63
N PRO A 57 -15.23 12.03 11.76
CA PRO A 57 -16.07 12.65 12.78
C PRO A 57 -16.93 13.77 12.18
N LYS A 58 -18.24 13.74 12.44
CA LYS A 58 -19.21 14.74 11.91
C LYS A 58 -18.79 16.19 12.17
N ALA A 59 -18.14 16.44 13.31
CA ALA A 59 -17.63 17.76 13.67
C ALA A 59 -16.55 18.27 12.70
N LEU A 60 -15.66 17.40 12.20
CA LEU A 60 -14.65 17.77 11.20
C LEU A 60 -15.31 18.06 9.85
N THR A 61 -16.27 17.23 9.43
CA THR A 61 -17.03 17.46 8.20
C THR A 61 -17.78 18.80 8.25
N GLN A 62 -18.44 19.12 9.38
CA GLN A 62 -19.11 20.40 9.57
C GLN A 62 -18.12 21.58 9.59
N LYS A 63 -16.95 21.43 10.22
CA LYS A 63 -15.91 22.48 10.24
C LYS A 63 -15.38 22.79 8.83
N VAL A 64 -15.11 21.74 8.03
CA VAL A 64 -14.67 21.88 6.64
C VAL A 64 -15.77 22.48 5.77
N LEU A 65 -17.02 21.98 5.88
CA LEU A 65 -18.17 22.53 5.15
C LEU A 65 -18.43 24.01 5.50
N ASN A 66 -18.30 24.38 6.78
CA ASN A 66 -18.42 25.78 7.21
C ASN A 66 -17.28 26.64 6.65
N GLN A 67 -16.04 26.13 6.60
CA GLN A 67 -14.92 26.85 5.98
C GLN A 67 -15.09 27.01 4.46
N ILE A 68 -15.54 25.98 3.76
CA ILE A 68 -15.83 26.04 2.32
C ILE A 68 -17.00 27.00 2.04
N GLY A 69 -18.06 26.93 2.86
CA GLY A 69 -19.21 27.83 2.79
C GLY A 69 -18.84 29.29 3.06
N LEU A 70 -17.95 29.54 4.02
CA LEU A 70 -17.40 30.88 4.29
C LEU A 70 -16.59 31.41 3.10
N HIS A 71 -15.78 30.57 2.45
CA HIS A 71 -15.00 30.94 1.27
C HIS A 71 -15.88 31.26 0.04
N HIS A 72 -16.98 30.52 -0.14
CA HIS A 72 -17.98 30.83 -1.15
C HIS A 72 -18.75 32.12 -0.82
N SER A 73 -19.06 32.38 0.46
CA SER A 73 -19.76 33.63 0.85
C SER A 73 -18.90 34.88 0.64
N TRP A 74 -17.57 34.77 0.80
CA TRP A 74 -16.64 35.90 0.62
C TRP A 74 -16.51 36.31 -0.85
N SER A 75 -16.44 35.36 -1.79
CA SER A 75 -16.35 35.69 -3.22
C SER A 75 -17.62 36.35 -3.73
N TYR A 76 -18.80 35.94 -3.23
CA TYR A 76 -20.08 36.61 -3.54
C TYR A 76 -20.18 37.99 -2.90
N ARG A 77 -19.80 38.15 -1.62
CA ARG A 77 -19.80 39.47 -0.95
C ARG A 77 -18.81 40.45 -1.57
N LEU A 78 -17.62 40.00 -1.99
CA LEU A 78 -16.66 40.83 -2.73
C LEU A 78 -17.21 41.24 -4.10
N LYS A 79 -17.92 40.35 -4.79
CA LYS A 79 -18.56 40.66 -6.08
C LYS A 79 -19.66 41.71 -5.91
N GLU A 80 -20.47 41.62 -4.85
CA GLU A 80 -21.48 42.62 -4.53
C GLU A 80 -20.85 43.95 -4.12
N PHE A 81 -19.80 43.94 -3.30
CA PHE A 81 -19.09 45.15 -2.84
C PHE A 81 -18.31 45.86 -3.97
N LEU A 82 -17.79 45.11 -4.95
CA LEU A 82 -17.07 45.66 -6.10
C LEU A 82 -18.01 45.99 -7.27
N SER A 83 -19.24 45.45 -7.30
CA SER A 83 -20.21 45.74 -8.37
C SER A 83 -20.52 47.23 -8.62
N PRO A 84 -20.57 48.14 -7.62
CA PRO A 84 -20.76 49.56 -7.89
C PRO A 84 -19.50 50.25 -8.47
N LEU A 85 -18.30 49.74 -8.18
CA LEU A 85 -17.04 50.31 -8.70
C LEU A 85 -16.82 49.99 -10.19
N TRP A 86 -17.39 48.89 -10.69
CA TRP A 86 -17.26 48.46 -12.09
C TRP A 86 -18.22 49.17 -13.06
N LYS A 87 -19.21 49.92 -12.57
CA LYS A 87 -20.16 50.68 -13.39
C LYS A 87 -19.66 52.09 -13.76
N GLY A 88 -18.51 52.52 -13.25
CA GLY A 88 -17.88 53.79 -13.62
C GLY A 88 -17.13 53.68 -14.96
N VAL A 89 -17.65 54.35 -16.00
CA VAL A 89 -17.14 54.37 -17.39
C VAL A 89 -15.67 54.80 -17.53
N TRP A 90 -15.04 55.33 -16.47
CA TRP A 90 -13.66 55.82 -16.47
C TRP A 90 -12.63 54.86 -15.82
N VAL A 91 -13.04 53.74 -15.22
CA VAL A 91 -12.13 52.83 -14.51
C VAL A 91 -11.37 51.88 -15.45
N LYS A 92 -11.91 51.58 -16.62
CA LYS A 92 -11.30 50.65 -17.59
C LYS A 92 -9.90 51.06 -18.07
N PRO A 93 -9.62 52.32 -18.46
CA PRO A 93 -8.27 52.69 -18.89
C PRO A 93 -7.28 52.76 -17.71
N ALA A 94 -7.72 53.19 -16.52
CA ALA A 94 -6.86 53.31 -15.35
C ALA A 94 -6.44 51.94 -14.77
N MET A 95 -7.36 50.97 -14.73
CA MET A 95 -7.02 49.60 -14.32
C MET A 95 -6.11 48.90 -15.33
N GLY A 96 -6.30 49.16 -16.64
CA GLY A 96 -5.42 48.62 -17.68
C GLY A 96 -3.97 49.11 -17.52
N ALA A 97 -3.79 50.40 -17.22
CA ALA A 97 -2.46 50.97 -16.95
C ALA A 97 -1.83 50.42 -15.66
N ALA A 98 -2.61 50.24 -14.59
CA ALA A 98 -2.12 49.70 -13.32
C ALA A 98 -1.69 48.22 -13.46
N VAL A 99 -2.47 47.41 -14.16
CA VAL A 99 -2.13 46.00 -14.43
C VAL A 99 -0.90 45.90 -15.33
N ALA A 100 -0.79 46.75 -16.36
CA ALA A 100 0.38 46.78 -17.23
C ALA A 100 1.66 47.17 -16.47
N LEU A 101 1.59 48.16 -15.58
CA LEU A 101 2.71 48.55 -14.72
C LEU A 101 3.12 47.43 -13.75
N LEU A 102 2.16 46.69 -13.20
CA LEU A 102 2.43 45.60 -12.27
C LEU A 102 3.09 44.40 -12.97
N VAL A 103 2.68 44.10 -14.22
CA VAL A 103 3.33 43.08 -15.06
C VAL A 103 4.74 43.50 -15.44
N VAL A 104 4.97 44.76 -15.83
CA VAL A 104 6.31 45.27 -16.16
C VAL A 104 7.24 45.23 -14.94
N TRP A 105 6.72 45.59 -13.76
CA TRP A 105 7.49 45.53 -12.51
C TRP A 105 7.87 44.09 -12.12
N LEU A 106 6.94 43.13 -12.27
CA LEU A 106 7.22 41.70 -12.04
C LEU A 106 8.26 41.14 -13.03
N VAL A 107 8.19 41.52 -14.30
CA VAL A 107 9.13 41.06 -15.33
C VAL A 107 10.53 41.64 -15.13
N GLN A 108 10.64 42.92 -14.74
CA GLN A 108 11.94 43.53 -14.43
C GLN A 108 12.53 43.02 -13.11
N GLY A 109 11.69 42.81 -12.09
CA GLY A 109 12.13 42.25 -10.81
C GLY A 109 12.69 40.83 -10.93
N ASN A 110 12.10 40.00 -11.80
CA ASN A 110 12.60 38.65 -12.03
C ASN A 110 13.89 38.60 -12.86
N ARG A 111 14.17 39.60 -13.70
CA ARG A 111 15.37 39.56 -14.57
C ARG A 111 16.69 39.61 -13.79
N SER A 112 16.68 40.19 -12.58
CA SER A 112 17.84 40.23 -11.68
C SER A 112 18.17 38.89 -11.01
N LEU A 113 17.25 37.91 -11.04
CA LEU A 113 17.44 36.59 -10.43
C LEU A 113 18.07 35.57 -11.38
N TRP A 114 18.17 35.86 -12.69
CA TRP A 114 18.68 34.92 -13.70
C TRP A 114 20.10 35.23 -14.19
N ASP A 115 20.67 36.38 -13.85
CA ASP A 115 22.07 36.71 -14.16
C ASP A 115 23.01 36.25 -13.04
N THR A 116 23.17 34.93 -12.89
CA THR A 116 24.32 34.33 -12.18
C THR A 116 25.26 33.67 -13.19
N PRO A 117 26.57 33.97 -13.17
CA PRO A 117 27.51 33.45 -14.16
C PRO A 117 27.74 31.94 -14.00
N GLN A 118 27.59 31.20 -15.10
CA GLN A 118 27.90 29.77 -15.20
C GLN A 118 29.39 29.52 -14.97
N VAL A 119 29.71 28.67 -13.99
CA VAL A 119 31.04 28.04 -13.86
C VAL A 119 31.04 26.76 -14.67
N ALA A 120 31.98 26.68 -15.61
CA ALA A 120 32.19 25.60 -16.56
C ALA A 120 32.53 24.26 -15.89
N GLN A 121 31.96 23.17 -16.42
CA GLN A 121 32.47 21.81 -16.24
C GLN A 121 32.64 21.13 -17.60
N SER A 122 33.82 20.56 -17.79
CA SER A 122 34.31 19.84 -18.98
C SER A 122 33.80 18.38 -19.06
N PRO A 123 33.90 17.72 -20.22
CA PRO A 123 33.31 16.40 -20.44
C PRO A 123 34.29 15.26 -20.19
N THR A 124 33.79 14.12 -19.71
CA THR A 124 34.43 12.81 -19.91
C THR A 124 33.42 11.78 -20.35
N GLU A 125 33.74 11.22 -21.50
CA GLU A 125 33.05 10.20 -22.27
C GLU A 125 33.30 8.76 -21.77
N GLN A 126 32.37 7.88 -22.15
CA GLN A 126 32.57 6.47 -22.52
C GLN A 126 32.91 5.43 -21.42
N ALA A 127 31.86 4.76 -20.91
CA ALA A 127 31.78 3.30 -20.79
C ALA A 127 30.40 2.91 -20.24
N GLY A 128 29.47 2.39 -21.07
CA GLY A 128 28.17 1.97 -20.51
C GLY A 128 27.18 1.28 -21.43
N ALA A 129 27.51 0.96 -22.68
CA ALA A 129 26.55 0.41 -23.63
C ALA A 129 26.36 -1.13 -23.56
N SER A 130 27.06 -1.86 -22.70
CA SER A 130 27.00 -3.35 -22.68
C SER A 130 26.25 -3.99 -21.50
N PHE A 131 25.76 -3.23 -20.52
CA PHE A 131 25.10 -3.79 -19.31
C PHE A 131 23.57 -3.77 -19.34
N ALA A 132 22.94 -2.99 -20.23
CA ALA A 132 21.48 -2.81 -20.25
C ALA A 132 20.71 -4.00 -20.86
N SER A 133 21.33 -4.75 -21.76
CA SER A 133 20.71 -5.90 -22.44
C SER A 133 20.82 -7.21 -21.65
N ALA A 134 21.77 -7.35 -20.73
CA ALA A 134 21.89 -8.53 -19.85
C ALA A 134 20.88 -8.54 -18.69
N ARG A 135 20.33 -7.36 -18.32
CA ARG A 135 19.42 -7.22 -17.16
C ARG A 135 17.94 -7.47 -17.50
N ARG A 136 17.53 -7.31 -18.77
CA ARG A 136 16.15 -7.58 -19.22
C ARG A 136 15.77 -9.07 -19.20
N ASN A 137 16.73 -9.98 -19.36
CA ASN A 137 16.44 -11.42 -19.43
C ASN A 137 16.34 -12.14 -18.06
N LEU A 138 16.73 -11.49 -16.96
CA LEU A 138 16.66 -12.09 -15.61
C LEU A 138 15.42 -11.69 -14.81
N GLN A 139 14.74 -10.61 -15.21
CA GLN A 139 13.63 -10.05 -14.42
C GLN A 139 12.25 -10.55 -14.88
N TYR A 140 12.10 -10.90 -16.16
CA TYR A 140 10.84 -11.47 -16.67
C TYR A 140 10.70 -12.98 -16.43
N ASN A 141 11.79 -13.70 -16.12
CA ASN A 141 11.72 -15.14 -15.92
C ASN A 141 11.35 -15.56 -14.47
N ASN A 142 11.34 -14.63 -13.51
CA ASN A 142 11.12 -14.93 -12.10
C ASN A 142 9.72 -14.58 -11.58
N GLN A 143 8.86 -13.91 -12.36
CA GLN A 143 7.46 -13.67 -11.94
C GLN A 143 6.50 -14.68 -12.56
N ASP A 144 6.73 -15.07 -13.82
CA ASP A 144 5.87 -16.05 -14.50
C ASP A 144 6.11 -17.50 -14.03
N LEU A 145 7.34 -17.83 -13.59
CA LEU A 145 7.63 -19.16 -13.05
C LEU A 145 6.90 -19.43 -11.71
N PHE A 146 6.66 -18.41 -10.88
CA PHE A 146 6.09 -18.61 -9.54
C PHE A 146 4.58 -18.80 -9.55
N ILE A 147 3.87 -18.21 -10.52
CA ILE A 147 2.41 -18.41 -10.66
C ILE A 147 2.12 -19.82 -11.23
N GLN A 148 2.99 -20.35 -12.09
CA GLN A 148 2.86 -21.72 -12.61
C GLN A 148 3.32 -22.81 -11.63
N ASP A 149 4.37 -22.58 -10.82
CA ASP A 149 4.86 -23.59 -9.86
C ASP A 149 3.93 -23.76 -8.64
N ALA A 150 3.18 -22.72 -8.27
CA ALA A 150 2.13 -22.79 -7.26
C ALA A 150 0.91 -23.62 -7.70
N PHE A 151 0.64 -23.69 -9.01
CA PHE A 151 -0.46 -24.48 -9.57
C PHE A 151 -0.11 -25.98 -9.73
N ASN A 152 1.17 -26.31 -9.96
CA ASN A 152 1.59 -27.69 -10.25
C ASN A 152 1.92 -28.56 -9.02
N ARG A 153 2.03 -27.98 -7.81
CA ARG A 153 2.38 -28.74 -6.58
C ARG A 153 1.20 -29.36 -5.82
N ARG A 154 -0.03 -29.31 -6.34
CA ARG A 154 -1.18 -30.02 -5.76
C ARG A 154 -1.28 -31.47 -6.23
N LYS A 155 -0.34 -32.33 -5.80
CA LYS A 155 -0.60 -33.75 -5.53
C LYS A 155 0.22 -34.20 -4.31
N PRO A 156 -0.42 -34.59 -3.20
CA PRO A 156 0.31 -34.99 -2.01
C PRO A 156 0.74 -36.46 -2.11
N GLN A 157 2.03 -36.71 -2.00
CA GLN A 157 2.53 -37.91 -1.35
C GLN A 157 3.70 -37.46 -0.49
N PHE A 158 3.54 -37.41 0.84
CA PHE A 158 4.57 -37.80 1.81
C PHE A 158 3.93 -37.92 3.22
N PRO A 159 4.48 -38.81 4.07
CA PRO A 159 3.79 -39.38 5.22
C PRO A 159 3.90 -38.50 6.47
N ALA A 160 2.98 -38.76 7.40
CA ALA A 160 2.91 -38.15 8.71
C ALA A 160 4.19 -38.36 9.56
N MET A 161 4.75 -37.26 10.04
CA MET A 161 5.46 -37.14 11.31
C MET A 161 4.92 -35.85 11.94
N GLY A 162 4.34 -35.79 13.14
CA GLY A 162 4.60 -36.58 14.33
C GLY A 162 5.43 -35.73 15.29
N LEU A 163 4.75 -35.15 16.30
CA LEU A 163 5.27 -34.51 17.53
C LEU A 163 5.57 -33.00 17.48
N PHE A 164 4.55 -32.20 17.84
CA PHE A 164 4.74 -30.97 18.61
C PHE A 164 4.18 -31.18 20.03
N PRO A 165 4.89 -30.81 21.11
CA PRO A 165 4.35 -30.86 22.45
C PRO A 165 3.27 -29.80 22.65
N SER A 166 2.16 -30.26 23.24
CA SER A 166 0.96 -29.49 23.59
C SER A 166 1.26 -28.44 24.66
N PHE A 167 1.11 -27.15 24.31
CA PHE A 167 1.00 -26.07 25.29
C PHE A 167 -0.45 -25.97 25.78
N LYS A 168 -0.66 -26.27 27.07
CA LYS A 168 -1.94 -26.06 27.77
C LYS A 168 -2.25 -24.55 27.84
N SER A 169 -3.14 -24.06 26.98
CA SER A 169 -3.77 -22.76 27.20
C SER A 169 -4.94 -22.94 28.18
N ARG A 170 -4.97 -22.11 29.23
CA ARG A 170 -6.11 -21.98 30.15
C ARG A 170 -7.26 -21.33 29.40
N GLN A 171 -8.24 -22.13 28.97
CA GLN A 171 -9.53 -21.63 28.52
C GLN A 171 -10.37 -21.17 29.71
N ASN A 172 -10.63 -19.87 29.79
CA ASN A 172 -11.72 -19.32 30.58
C ASN A 172 -13.05 -19.77 29.97
N GLN A 173 -13.82 -20.53 30.75
CA GLN A 173 -15.15 -21.01 30.40
C GLN A 173 -16.16 -19.86 30.48
N LEU A 174 -16.89 -19.62 29.39
CA LEU A 174 -18.17 -18.91 29.40
C LEU A 174 -19.30 -19.94 29.14
N PRO A 175 -20.46 -19.81 29.81
CA PRO A 175 -21.49 -20.84 29.80
C PRO A 175 -22.27 -20.87 28.48
N ARG A 176 -22.39 -22.07 27.90
CA ARG A 176 -23.32 -22.41 26.83
C ARG A 176 -24.76 -22.33 27.35
N VAL A 177 -25.57 -21.49 26.72
CA VAL A 177 -27.04 -21.53 26.84
C VAL A 177 -27.56 -22.66 25.97
N SER A 178 -28.08 -23.71 26.61
CA SER A 178 -28.80 -24.81 25.96
C SER A 178 -30.22 -24.36 25.62
N LEU A 179 -30.56 -24.32 24.34
CA LEU A 179 -31.96 -24.22 23.89
C LEU A 179 -32.44 -25.61 23.47
N ALA A 180 -33.39 -26.10 24.26
CA ALA A 180 -33.99 -27.41 24.14
C ALA A 180 -34.86 -27.56 22.88
N SER A 181 -34.91 -28.80 22.44
CA SER A 181 -35.75 -29.39 21.40
C SER A 181 -37.25 -29.21 21.64
N LEU A 182 -37.96 -28.78 20.61
CA LEU A 182 -39.37 -29.06 20.30
C LEU A 182 -39.38 -29.15 18.76
N GLY A 183 -39.68 -30.28 18.13
CA GLY A 183 -40.95 -30.99 18.21
C GLY A 183 -41.33 -31.24 16.75
N SER A 184 -41.18 -32.49 16.33
CA SER A 184 -41.52 -33.03 15.02
C SER A 184 -43.00 -32.86 14.67
N SER A 185 -43.29 -32.37 13.47
CA SER A 185 -44.53 -32.67 12.75
C SER A 185 -44.27 -32.69 11.24
N SER A 186 -44.27 -33.92 10.73
CA SER A 186 -44.28 -34.30 9.32
C SER A 186 -45.59 -33.92 8.63
N SER A 187 -45.51 -33.30 7.46
CA SER A 187 -46.52 -33.47 6.42
C SER A 187 -45.87 -33.38 5.05
N ASN A 188 -45.90 -34.52 4.35
CA ASN A 188 -45.52 -34.69 2.96
C ASN A 188 -46.30 -33.72 2.07
N PHE A 189 -45.60 -32.96 1.24
CA PHE A 189 -46.16 -32.45 0.00
C PHE A 189 -45.12 -32.55 -1.10
N SER A 190 -45.15 -33.69 -1.79
CA SER A 190 -44.44 -33.92 -3.04
C SER A 190 -45.14 -33.12 -4.14
N THR A 191 -44.52 -32.03 -4.61
CA THR A 191 -44.81 -31.51 -5.94
C THR A 191 -43.50 -31.38 -6.70
N SER A 192 -43.41 -32.22 -7.72
CA SER A 192 -42.37 -32.23 -8.73
C SER A 192 -42.35 -30.89 -9.46
N SER A 193 -41.22 -30.20 -9.40
CA SER A 193 -40.74 -29.39 -10.52
C SER A 193 -39.27 -29.69 -10.69
N ASN A 194 -38.99 -30.68 -11.54
CA ASN A 194 -37.69 -30.84 -12.20
C ASN A 194 -37.42 -29.57 -13.02
N LEU A 195 -36.81 -28.56 -12.40
CA LEU A 195 -35.95 -27.65 -13.13
C LEU A 195 -34.55 -28.28 -13.09
N GLY A 196 -34.09 -28.73 -14.25
CA GLY A 196 -32.71 -29.12 -14.44
C GLY A 196 -31.80 -27.90 -14.27
N THR A 197 -31.40 -27.62 -13.03
CA THR A 197 -30.20 -26.84 -12.75
C THR A 197 -29.02 -27.72 -13.15
N SER A 198 -28.37 -27.35 -14.24
CA SER A 198 -27.15 -28.01 -14.70
C SER A 198 -26.15 -28.11 -13.55
N PRO A 199 -25.61 -29.30 -13.24
CA PRO A 199 -24.60 -29.49 -12.17
C PRO A 199 -23.29 -28.70 -12.42
N LEU A 200 -23.19 -28.01 -13.55
CA LEU A 200 -22.07 -27.18 -13.97
C LEU A 200 -22.11 -25.74 -13.39
N VAL A 201 -23.24 -25.29 -12.83
CA VAL A 201 -23.38 -23.92 -12.29
C VAL A 201 -23.04 -23.86 -10.79
N GLU A 202 -23.36 -24.89 -10.03
CA GLU A 202 -23.02 -24.97 -8.60
C GLU A 202 -21.51 -25.10 -8.37
N ASP A 203 -20.81 -25.79 -9.28
CA ASP A 203 -19.36 -26.00 -9.19
C ASP A 203 -18.55 -24.70 -9.42
N LYS A 204 -19.10 -23.76 -10.21
CA LYS A 204 -18.48 -22.44 -10.42
C LYS A 204 -18.67 -21.51 -9.23
N LEU A 205 -19.84 -21.52 -8.61
CA LEU A 205 -20.12 -20.68 -7.45
C LEU A 205 -19.29 -21.10 -6.23
N GLY A 206 -19.06 -22.41 -6.04
CA GLY A 206 -18.19 -22.92 -4.98
C GLY A 206 -16.73 -22.48 -5.14
N GLN A 207 -16.20 -22.52 -6.36
CA GLN A 207 -14.83 -22.06 -6.65
C GLN A 207 -14.64 -20.56 -6.43
N GLU A 208 -15.65 -19.75 -6.75
CA GLU A 208 -15.60 -18.29 -6.52
C GLU A 208 -15.60 -17.95 -5.02
N VAL A 209 -16.39 -18.66 -4.22
CA VAL A 209 -16.43 -18.47 -2.75
C VAL A 209 -15.09 -18.88 -2.12
N GLU A 210 -14.52 -20.03 -2.50
CA GLU A 210 -13.22 -20.46 -2.00
C GLU A 210 -12.11 -19.47 -2.38
N LEU A 211 -12.14 -18.90 -3.59
CA LEU A 211 -11.19 -17.86 -4.01
C LEU A 211 -11.32 -16.60 -3.14
N LEU A 212 -12.56 -16.16 -2.86
CA LEU A 212 -12.81 -14.98 -2.04
C LEU A 212 -12.32 -15.17 -0.60
N ASP A 213 -12.48 -16.35 -0.02
CA ASP A 213 -11.98 -16.68 1.31
C ASP A 213 -10.45 -16.63 1.35
N VAL A 214 -9.78 -17.20 0.33
CA VAL A 214 -8.30 -17.13 0.20
C VAL A 214 -7.82 -15.68 0.09
N ILE A 215 -8.51 -14.85 -0.68
CA ILE A 215 -8.18 -13.42 -0.82
C ILE A 215 -8.37 -12.70 0.53
N ALA A 216 -9.46 -12.96 1.23
CA ALA A 216 -9.74 -12.36 2.54
C ALA A 216 -8.68 -12.74 3.57
N GLU A 217 -8.30 -14.02 3.64
CA GLU A 217 -7.22 -14.49 4.52
C GLU A 217 -5.88 -13.81 4.22
N GLN A 218 -5.54 -13.63 2.94
CA GLN A 218 -4.33 -12.92 2.55
C GLN A 218 -4.37 -11.44 2.93
N GLN A 219 -5.52 -10.78 2.82
CA GLN A 219 -5.69 -9.39 3.24
C GLN A 219 -5.53 -9.25 4.77
N ILE A 220 -6.13 -10.15 5.55
CA ILE A 220 -5.97 -10.19 7.01
C ILE A 220 -4.51 -10.37 7.40
N ALA A 221 -3.81 -11.30 6.74
CA ALA A 221 -2.39 -11.53 6.99
C ALA A 221 -1.54 -10.28 6.63
N ARG A 222 -1.81 -9.63 5.49
CA ARG A 222 -1.12 -8.37 5.14
C ARG A 222 -1.36 -7.27 6.15
N TRP A 223 -2.60 -7.09 6.60
CA TRP A 223 -2.94 -6.10 7.61
C TRP A 223 -2.22 -6.36 8.95
N LYS A 224 -2.19 -7.62 9.43
CA LYS A 224 -1.44 -7.99 10.64
C LYS A 224 0.05 -7.71 10.51
N HIS A 225 0.66 -8.01 9.36
CA HIS A 225 2.07 -7.71 9.11
C HIS A 225 2.33 -6.19 9.14
N GLN A 226 1.48 -5.38 8.51
CA GLN A 226 1.60 -3.91 8.55
C GLN A 226 1.43 -3.34 9.97
N ASN A 227 0.51 -3.90 10.76
CA ASN A 227 0.31 -3.49 12.14
C ASN A 227 1.55 -3.81 12.99
N ALA A 228 2.16 -4.98 12.82
CA ALA A 228 3.40 -5.33 13.50
C ALA A 228 4.58 -4.41 13.10
N LEU A 229 4.68 -4.03 11.83
CA LEU A 229 5.66 -3.04 11.38
C LEU A 229 5.44 -1.67 12.02
N THR A 230 4.18 -1.29 12.24
CA THR A 230 3.82 -0.04 12.91
C THR A 230 4.16 -0.09 14.40
N LEU A 231 3.91 -1.21 15.08
CA LEU A 231 4.33 -1.40 16.48
C LEU A 231 5.86 -1.30 16.61
N ARG A 232 6.58 -1.95 15.70
CA ARG A 232 8.04 -1.87 15.65
C ARG A 232 8.55 -0.45 15.44
N SER A 233 7.94 0.34 14.56
CA SER A 233 8.38 1.72 14.30
C SER A 233 8.12 2.65 15.49
N VAL A 234 7.13 2.35 16.32
CA VAL A 234 6.87 3.04 17.61
C VAL A 234 7.85 2.60 18.71
N GLY A 235 8.61 1.52 18.48
CA GLY A 235 9.57 0.94 19.43
C GLY A 235 9.01 -0.21 20.27
N ASP A 236 7.76 -0.62 20.06
CA ASP A 236 7.17 -1.78 20.73
C ASP A 236 7.58 -3.08 20.02
N CYS A 237 8.81 -3.52 20.30
CA CYS A 237 9.38 -4.73 19.71
C CYS A 237 8.69 -6.01 20.20
N ILE A 238 8.22 -6.04 21.45
CA ILE A 238 7.54 -7.21 22.02
C ILE A 238 6.18 -7.40 21.34
N GLY A 239 5.37 -6.34 21.26
CA GLY A 239 4.07 -6.39 20.59
C GLY A 239 4.20 -6.71 19.09
N ALA A 240 5.23 -6.16 18.42
CA ALA A 240 5.53 -6.49 17.03
C ALA A 240 5.91 -7.97 16.87
N ALA A 241 6.78 -8.50 17.73
CA ALA A 241 7.18 -9.90 17.70
C ALA A 241 5.97 -10.82 17.88
N GLU A 242 5.13 -10.57 18.89
CA GLU A 242 3.90 -11.34 19.15
C GLU A 242 2.97 -11.38 17.94
N GLN A 243 2.66 -10.22 17.34
CA GLN A 243 1.80 -10.15 16.16
C GLN A 243 2.36 -10.89 14.95
N LEU A 244 3.69 -10.82 14.72
CA LEU A 244 4.32 -11.59 13.65
C LEU A 244 4.29 -13.09 13.94
N GLY A 245 4.42 -13.52 15.20
CA GLY A 245 4.31 -14.92 15.60
C GLY A 245 2.91 -15.48 15.34
N ASP A 246 1.90 -14.75 15.78
CA ASP A 246 0.50 -15.08 15.54
C ASP A 246 0.20 -15.16 14.05
N LEU A 247 0.74 -14.23 13.24
CA LEU A 247 0.61 -14.26 11.79
C LEU A 247 1.25 -15.51 11.17
N ILE A 248 2.47 -15.86 11.57
CA ILE A 248 3.20 -17.02 11.05
C ILE A 248 2.48 -18.32 11.42
N GLN A 249 1.91 -18.40 12.62
CA GLN A 249 1.19 -19.56 13.13
C GLN A 249 -0.20 -19.71 12.47
N GLN A 250 -0.95 -18.62 12.36
CA GLN A 250 -2.33 -18.65 11.83
C GLN A 250 -2.37 -18.71 10.30
N HIS A 251 -1.36 -18.19 9.61
CA HIS A 251 -1.32 -18.10 8.15
C HIS A 251 -0.04 -18.77 7.59
N PRO A 252 0.06 -20.10 7.61
CA PRO A 252 1.28 -20.82 7.23
C PRO A 252 1.66 -20.66 5.74
N PHE A 253 0.70 -20.30 4.88
CA PHE A 253 0.87 -20.06 3.44
C PHE A 253 1.05 -18.58 3.10
N TYR A 254 1.25 -17.71 4.09
CA TYR A 254 1.45 -16.29 3.84
C TYR A 254 2.70 -16.05 2.95
N PRO A 255 2.58 -15.33 1.81
CA PRO A 255 3.67 -15.22 0.84
C PRO A 255 4.96 -14.62 1.40
N LEU A 256 4.86 -13.73 2.39
CA LEU A 256 6.01 -13.06 3.01
C LEU A 256 6.37 -13.67 4.38
N LYS A 257 6.02 -14.94 4.63
CA LYS A 257 6.28 -15.63 5.90
C LYS A 257 7.76 -15.58 6.32
N ILE A 258 8.68 -15.81 5.39
CA ILE A 258 10.13 -15.78 5.69
C ILE A 258 10.57 -14.38 6.13
N HIS A 259 10.06 -13.33 5.48
CA HIS A 259 10.34 -11.95 5.86
C HIS A 259 9.72 -11.58 7.21
N ALA A 260 8.47 -11.99 7.46
CA ALA A 260 7.82 -11.81 8.76
C ALA A 260 8.62 -12.50 9.89
N MET A 261 9.14 -13.71 9.63
CA MET A 261 9.96 -14.45 10.58
C MET A 261 11.29 -13.74 10.86
N ALA A 262 11.94 -13.22 9.82
CA ALA A 262 13.16 -12.41 9.98
C ALA A 262 12.94 -11.15 10.82
N GLN A 263 11.83 -10.45 10.60
CA GLN A 263 11.49 -9.25 11.36
C GLN A 263 11.14 -9.59 12.82
N ARG A 264 10.45 -10.70 13.05
CA ARG A 264 10.17 -11.20 14.40
C ARG A 264 11.45 -11.51 15.15
N LEU A 265 12.40 -12.21 14.50
CA LEU A 265 13.72 -12.48 15.05
C LEU A 265 14.46 -11.20 15.46
N ASP A 266 14.49 -10.21 14.58
CA ASP A 266 15.08 -8.89 14.90
C ASP A 266 14.42 -8.26 16.13
N CYS A 267 13.08 -8.34 16.24
CA CYS A 267 12.35 -7.79 17.38
C CYS A 267 12.63 -8.55 18.68
N LEU A 268 12.66 -9.89 18.65
CA LEU A 268 12.98 -10.74 19.79
C LEU A 268 14.40 -10.49 20.32
N TYR A 269 15.35 -10.33 19.40
CA TYR A 269 16.73 -9.99 19.76
C TYR A 269 16.81 -8.60 20.41
N GLN A 270 16.14 -7.60 19.84
CA GLN A 270 16.08 -6.24 20.40
C GLN A 270 15.39 -6.16 21.76
N SER A 271 14.40 -7.03 22.03
CA SER A 271 13.73 -7.10 23.32
C SER A 271 14.50 -7.91 24.38
N GLY A 272 15.68 -8.45 24.04
CA GLY A 272 16.48 -9.27 24.96
C GLY A 272 16.00 -10.71 25.13
N GLU A 273 15.09 -11.19 24.28
CA GLU A 273 14.63 -12.59 24.26
C GLU A 273 15.54 -13.46 23.37
N GLU A 274 16.85 -13.41 23.64
CA GLU A 274 17.89 -14.03 22.78
C GLU A 274 17.67 -15.54 22.60
N ASP A 275 17.29 -16.26 23.65
CA ASP A 275 17.06 -17.71 23.58
C ASP A 275 15.99 -18.08 22.55
N LYS A 276 14.86 -17.36 22.54
CA LYS A 276 13.78 -17.58 21.57
C LYS A 276 14.20 -17.18 20.16
N ALA A 277 14.94 -16.08 20.03
CA ALA A 277 15.50 -15.66 18.75
C ALA A 277 16.46 -16.73 18.18
N LEU A 278 17.32 -17.34 19.00
CA LEU A 278 18.23 -18.40 18.55
C LEU A 278 17.49 -19.68 18.14
N GLU A 279 16.38 -20.02 18.81
CA GLU A 279 15.53 -21.15 18.41
C GLU A 279 14.87 -20.90 17.04
N GLU A 280 14.23 -19.74 16.86
CA GLU A 280 13.60 -19.38 15.59
C GLU A 280 14.62 -19.18 14.46
N LEU A 281 15.87 -18.78 14.77
CA LEU A 281 16.95 -18.65 13.81
C LEU A 281 17.34 -20.01 13.21
N LYS A 282 17.29 -21.10 13.99
CA LYS A 282 17.53 -22.46 13.47
C LYS A 282 16.51 -22.82 12.39
N VAL A 283 15.24 -22.51 12.63
CA VAL A 283 14.17 -22.69 11.63
C VAL A 283 14.41 -21.81 10.42
N LEU A 284 14.87 -20.56 10.60
CA LEU A 284 15.17 -19.68 9.48
C LEU A 284 16.35 -20.18 8.65
N ARG A 285 17.37 -20.77 9.27
CA ARG A 285 18.50 -21.37 8.55
C ARG A 285 18.05 -22.50 7.61
N GLU A 286 17.07 -23.30 8.02
CA GLU A 286 16.51 -24.37 7.18
C GLU A 286 15.70 -23.81 6.01
N LEU A 287 14.92 -22.75 6.23
CA LEU A 287 14.06 -22.15 5.20
C LEU A 287 14.79 -21.20 4.25
N SER A 288 15.74 -20.41 4.76
CA SER A 288 16.50 -19.39 4.03
C SER A 288 17.90 -19.17 4.64
N PRO A 289 18.90 -19.96 4.21
CA PRO A 289 20.28 -19.86 4.70
C PRO A 289 20.92 -18.48 4.43
N SER A 290 20.58 -17.85 3.31
CA SER A 290 21.14 -16.53 2.97
C SER A 290 20.66 -15.43 3.90
N LEU A 291 19.38 -15.45 4.27
CA LEU A 291 18.78 -14.43 5.10
C LEU A 291 19.18 -14.57 6.58
N SER A 292 19.28 -15.81 7.07
CA SER A 292 19.81 -16.08 8.42
C SER A 292 21.26 -15.58 8.61
N LEU A 293 22.14 -15.79 7.62
CA LEU A 293 23.52 -15.25 7.66
C LEU A 293 23.56 -13.71 7.72
N VAL A 294 22.63 -13.04 7.05
CA VAL A 294 22.53 -11.57 7.08
C VAL A 294 22.12 -11.08 8.47
N LEU A 295 21.14 -11.74 9.10
CA LEU A 295 20.71 -11.42 10.46
C LEU A 295 21.84 -11.65 11.48
N GLU A 296 22.52 -12.79 11.41
CA GLU A 296 23.66 -13.08 12.30
C GLU A 296 24.79 -12.06 12.19
N ARG A 297 25.10 -11.61 10.96
CA ARG A 297 26.11 -10.56 10.76
C ARG A 297 25.68 -9.23 11.37
N ARG A 298 24.39 -8.91 11.33
CA ARG A 298 23.84 -7.67 11.90
C ARG A 298 23.83 -7.70 13.43
N TRP A 299 23.59 -8.84 14.05
CA TRP A 299 23.57 -8.94 15.52
C TRP A 299 24.97 -8.98 16.13
N ASN A 300 25.96 -9.47 15.39
CA ASN A 300 27.36 -9.52 15.83
C ASN A 300 28.16 -8.24 15.55
N SER A 301 27.57 -7.25 14.89
CA SER A 301 28.21 -5.96 14.57
C SER A 301 27.86 -4.88 15.57
#